data_AF-A0A1M5ZBP6-F1
#
_entry.id   AF-A0A1M5ZBP6-F1
#
_cell.length_a   1.000
_cell.length_b   1.000
_cell.length_c   1.000
_cell.angle_alpha   90.00
_cell.angle_beta   90.00
_cell.angle_gamma   90.00
#
_symmetry.space_group_name_H-M   'P 1'
#
loop_
_entity.id
_entity.type
_entity.pdbx_description
1 polymer ?
#
loop_
_entity_poly.entity_id
_entity_poly.type
_entity_poly.pdbx_seq_one_letter_code
_entity_poly.pdbx_strand_id
1 'polypeptide(L)'
;MSKKNKKSKKNKTCFDLLYNNPDLPPCSKYLGNSHPILTENFAIFKNDNRAYYFLSTLPTGNNTIGANLIYTNLQISLTTYLVGVYIFNVQSGKCTFDSNSPIHNNKQANDFIVNSLNTPPNITLNYVPSLNLVIGNSNSILSLYTNTIIITPLNYYISLGLHALENDPSLFYGNNADALADPINIDLASYALRFQK
;
A
#
# COMPACT_ATOMS: atom_id res chain seq x y z
N MET A 1 -1.31 -68.73 19.97
CA MET A 1 -2.07 -67.45 20.03
C MET A 1 -1.10 -66.32 20.35
N SER A 2 -0.75 -65.47 19.38
CA SER A 2 0.03 -64.24 19.62
C SER A 2 -0.88 -63.04 19.45
N LYS A 3 -1.10 -62.28 20.53
CA LYS A 3 -1.90 -61.04 20.54
C LYS A 3 -1.09 -59.94 19.86
N LYS A 4 -1.42 -59.59 18.62
CA LYS A 4 -0.95 -58.36 17.97
C LYS A 4 -1.57 -57.15 18.68
N ASN A 5 -0.78 -56.47 19.51
CA ASN A 5 -1.13 -55.15 20.03
C ASN A 5 -1.22 -54.16 18.85
N LYS A 6 -2.44 -53.78 18.48
CA LYS A 6 -2.69 -52.60 17.62
C LYS A 6 -2.29 -51.36 18.42
N LYS A 7 -1.09 -50.83 18.19
CA LYS A 7 -0.77 -49.44 18.55
C LYS A 7 -1.78 -48.56 17.80
N SER A 8 -2.66 -47.86 18.51
CA SER A 8 -3.48 -46.84 17.90
C SER A 8 -2.53 -45.79 17.32
N LYS A 9 -2.58 -45.57 16.01
CA LYS A 9 -1.93 -44.40 15.40
C LYS A 9 -2.69 -43.19 15.92
N LYS A 10 -2.18 -42.54 16.97
CA LYS A 10 -2.62 -41.18 17.29
C LYS A 10 -2.37 -40.35 16.03
N ASN A 11 -3.42 -39.74 15.49
CA ASN A 11 -3.28 -38.80 14.38
C ASN A 11 -2.37 -37.68 14.89
N LYS A 12 -1.18 -37.55 14.29
CA LYS A 12 -0.29 -36.43 14.59
C LYS A 12 -1.02 -35.17 14.18
N THR A 13 -1.22 -34.27 15.13
CA THR A 13 -1.79 -32.95 14.90
C THR A 13 -0.80 -32.08 14.11
N CYS A 14 -1.27 -30.97 13.52
CA CYS A 14 -0.36 -30.01 12.88
C CYS A 14 0.67 -29.49 13.90
N PHE A 15 0.27 -29.37 15.16
CA PHE A 15 1.14 -29.03 16.28
C PHE A 15 2.25 -30.07 16.49
N ASP A 16 1.95 -31.37 16.47
CA ASP A 16 2.95 -32.43 16.61
C ASP A 16 3.97 -32.45 15.46
N LEU A 17 3.57 -32.01 14.27
CA LEU A 17 4.40 -31.96 13.06
C LEU A 17 5.29 -30.72 13.00
N LEU A 18 4.85 -29.58 13.54
CA LEU A 18 5.55 -28.30 13.46
C LEU A 18 6.32 -27.95 14.75
N TYR A 19 5.85 -28.38 15.91
CA TYR A 19 6.56 -28.14 17.19
C TYR A 19 7.81 -29.02 17.31
N ASN A 20 7.81 -30.21 16.69
CA ASN A 20 8.92 -31.16 16.73
C ASN A 20 9.80 -31.17 15.47
N ASN A 21 9.45 -30.41 14.42
CA ASN A 21 10.34 -30.21 13.27
C ASN A 21 10.89 -28.78 13.29
N PRO A 22 12.21 -28.59 13.44
CA PRO A 22 12.83 -27.28 13.31
C PRO A 22 12.74 -26.72 11.87
N ASP A 23 12.42 -27.57 10.90
CA ASP A 23 12.24 -27.19 9.51
C ASP A 23 10.79 -26.74 9.27
N LEU A 24 10.50 -25.50 9.68
CA LEU A 24 9.42 -24.73 9.07
C LEU A 24 9.49 -24.88 7.53
N PRO A 25 8.35 -24.83 6.80
CA PRO A 25 8.38 -24.85 5.35
C PRO A 25 9.47 -23.88 4.84
N PRO A 26 10.34 -24.25 3.90
CA PRO A 26 11.47 -23.43 3.50
C PRO A 26 11.06 -21.98 3.17
N CYS A 27 9.85 -21.81 2.62
CA CYS A 27 9.22 -20.52 2.33
C CYS A 27 9.02 -19.61 3.57
N SER A 28 8.82 -20.14 4.77
CA SER A 28 8.69 -19.37 6.01
C SER A 28 9.95 -18.55 6.32
N LYS A 29 11.13 -19.10 6.04
CA LYS A 29 12.42 -18.42 6.20
C LYS A 29 12.60 -17.29 5.19
N TYR A 30 12.12 -17.47 3.96
CA TYR A 30 12.14 -16.43 2.92
C TYR A 30 11.17 -15.29 3.18
N LEU A 31 10.07 -15.55 3.90
CA LEU A 31 9.03 -14.56 4.21
C LEU A 31 9.28 -13.78 5.52
N GLY A 32 10.42 -13.98 6.19
CA GLY A 32 10.74 -13.31 7.47
C GLY A 32 9.97 -13.87 8.68
N ASN A 33 9.23 -14.97 8.49
CA ASN A 33 8.33 -15.53 9.49
C ASN A 33 9.04 -16.53 10.40
N SER A 34 9.90 -16.00 11.27
CA SER A 34 10.69 -16.80 12.21
C SER A 34 9.85 -17.43 13.32
N HIS A 35 8.62 -16.95 13.55
CA HIS A 35 7.76 -17.36 14.66
C HIS A 35 6.26 -17.37 14.28
N PRO A 36 5.80 -18.34 13.47
CA PRO A 36 4.36 -18.51 13.22
C PRO A 36 3.65 -18.95 14.50
N ILE A 37 2.39 -18.52 14.67
CA ILE A 37 1.55 -18.97 15.79
C ILE A 37 1.06 -20.39 15.46
N LEU A 38 1.43 -21.35 16.29
CA LEU A 38 1.02 -22.75 16.14
C LEU A 38 -0.22 -23.03 16.98
N THR A 39 -1.23 -23.61 16.35
CA THR A 39 -2.39 -24.22 17.02
C THR A 39 -2.38 -25.73 16.79
N GLU A 40 -3.26 -26.46 17.48
CA GLU A 40 -3.42 -27.91 17.29
C GLU A 40 -3.69 -28.28 15.82
N ASN A 41 -4.42 -27.44 15.10
CA ASN A 41 -4.95 -27.78 13.77
C ASN A 41 -4.34 -26.99 12.62
N PHE A 42 -3.66 -25.87 12.88
CA PHE A 42 -3.10 -25.02 11.84
C PHE A 42 -1.97 -24.11 12.36
N ALA A 43 -1.16 -23.61 11.43
CA ALA A 43 -0.16 -22.58 11.68
C ALA A 43 -0.61 -21.25 11.08
N ILE A 44 -0.46 -20.16 11.83
CA ILE A 44 -0.68 -18.80 11.37
C ILE A 44 0.69 -18.16 11.12
N PHE A 45 0.96 -17.85 9.87
CA PHE A 45 2.14 -17.10 9.47
C PHE A 45 1.84 -15.60 9.58
N LYS A 46 2.71 -14.84 10.26
CA LYS A 46 2.67 -13.36 10.23
C LYS A 46 2.73 -12.83 8.80
N ASN A 47 1.74 -12.05 8.39
CA ASN A 47 1.83 -11.31 7.13
C ASN A 47 2.46 -9.95 7.42
N ASP A 48 3.77 -9.85 7.19
CA ASP A 48 4.51 -8.60 7.37
C ASP A 48 4.54 -7.76 6.07
N ASN A 49 3.69 -8.08 5.08
CA ASN A 49 3.52 -7.21 3.93
C ASN A 49 2.92 -5.87 4.38
N ARG A 50 3.37 -4.80 3.73
CA ARG A 50 2.91 -3.44 3.95
C ARG A 50 2.52 -2.83 2.62
N ALA A 51 1.48 -2.00 2.62
CA ALA A 51 1.16 -1.16 1.47
C ALA A 51 1.69 0.25 1.73
N TYR A 52 2.28 0.82 0.70
CA TYR A 52 2.84 2.16 0.69
C TYR A 52 2.24 2.92 -0.48
N TYR A 53 1.96 4.20 -0.26
CA TYR A 53 1.42 5.08 -1.28
C TYR A 53 2.40 6.21 -1.52
N PHE A 54 2.71 6.47 -2.78
CA PHE A 54 3.66 7.52 -3.14
C PHE A 54 3.08 8.45 -4.18
N LEU A 55 3.43 9.73 -4.04
CA LEU A 55 3.36 10.74 -5.08
C LEU A 55 4.76 10.90 -5.66
N SER A 56 4.92 10.59 -6.95
CA SER A 56 6.24 10.48 -7.57
C SER A 56 6.32 11.25 -8.87
N THR A 57 7.51 11.73 -9.23
CA THR A 57 7.77 12.40 -10.51
C THR A 57 8.81 11.64 -11.32
N LEU A 58 8.54 11.49 -12.61
CA LEU A 58 9.49 11.00 -13.60
C LEU A 58 9.90 12.17 -14.50
N PRO A 59 11.19 12.38 -14.77
CA PRO A 59 11.61 13.49 -15.61
C PRO A 59 11.13 13.34 -17.04
N THR A 60 10.75 14.45 -17.66
CA THR A 60 10.51 14.53 -19.11
C THR A 60 11.71 15.23 -19.74
N GLY A 61 12.64 14.46 -20.32
CA GLY A 61 13.78 15.04 -21.04
C GLY A 61 14.87 14.03 -21.35
N ASN A 62 15.55 14.22 -22.49
CA ASN A 62 16.81 13.52 -22.78
C ASN A 62 17.90 14.03 -21.83
N ASN A 63 18.86 13.16 -21.47
CA ASN A 63 20.01 13.48 -20.62
C ASN A 63 20.97 14.48 -21.29
N THR A 64 20.54 15.72 -21.51
CA THR A 64 21.37 16.80 -22.03
C THR A 64 22.01 17.56 -20.87
N ILE A 65 23.24 18.03 -21.09
CA ILE A 65 23.97 18.84 -20.12
C ILE A 65 23.15 20.11 -19.82
N GLY A 66 22.81 20.33 -18.55
CA GLY A 66 21.99 21.45 -18.09
C GLY A 66 20.50 21.13 -17.89
N ALA A 67 20.04 19.91 -18.20
CA ALA A 67 18.68 19.48 -17.88
C ALA A 67 18.51 19.27 -16.36
N ASN A 68 17.41 19.78 -15.79
CA ASN A 68 17.06 19.57 -14.40
C ASN A 68 16.12 18.35 -14.30
N LEU A 69 16.65 17.21 -13.87
CA LEU A 69 15.91 15.97 -13.74
C LEU A 69 15.35 15.85 -12.32
N ILE A 70 14.05 16.10 -12.17
CA ILE A 70 13.38 16.02 -10.87
C ILE A 70 12.81 14.62 -10.68
N TYR A 71 13.44 13.87 -9.77
CA TYR A 71 12.91 12.61 -9.25
C TYR A 71 12.42 12.85 -7.83
N THR A 72 11.13 12.65 -7.61
CA THR A 72 10.56 12.62 -6.26
C THR A 72 9.81 11.31 -6.08
N ASN A 73 9.84 10.80 -4.85
CA ASN A 73 9.05 9.65 -4.43
C ASN A 73 8.60 9.92 -2.98
N LEU A 74 7.59 10.76 -2.84
CA LEU A 74 7.09 11.25 -1.56
C LEU A 74 6.02 10.29 -1.04
N GLN A 75 6.19 9.76 0.17
CA GLN A 75 5.15 8.94 0.78
C GLN A 75 3.95 9.83 1.15
N ILE A 76 2.76 9.34 0.84
CA ILE A 76 1.48 10.00 1.15
C ILE A 76 0.57 9.05 1.91
N SER A 77 -0.43 9.60 2.62
CA SER A 77 -1.42 8.79 3.31
C SER A 77 -2.31 8.03 2.33
N LEU A 78 -2.92 6.93 2.80
CA LEU A 78 -3.96 6.22 2.06
C LEU A 78 -5.08 7.19 1.63
N THR A 79 -5.50 8.08 2.52
CA THR A 79 -6.55 9.07 2.25
C THR A 79 -6.18 9.96 1.06
N THR A 80 -4.97 10.54 1.07
CA THR A 80 -4.48 11.37 -0.04
C THR A 80 -4.38 10.57 -1.33
N TYR A 81 -3.90 9.31 -1.26
CA TYR A 81 -3.82 8.42 -2.42
C TYR A 81 -5.21 8.15 -3.04
N LEU A 82 -6.21 7.81 -2.22
CA LEU A 82 -7.58 7.56 -2.69
C LEU A 82 -8.23 8.79 -3.32
N VAL A 83 -7.99 9.99 -2.76
CA VAL A 83 -8.44 11.24 -3.37
C VAL A 83 -7.78 11.42 -4.74
N GLY A 84 -6.48 11.18 -4.85
CA GLY A 84 -5.77 11.22 -6.14
C GLY A 84 -6.32 10.23 -7.17
N VAL A 85 -6.66 9.00 -6.75
CA VAL A 85 -7.30 7.98 -7.61
C VAL A 85 -8.70 8.43 -8.05
N TYR A 86 -9.49 9.01 -7.15
CA TYR A 86 -10.79 9.58 -7.48
C TYR A 86 -10.67 10.68 -8.54
N ILE A 87 -9.77 11.65 -8.35
CA ILE A 87 -9.52 12.73 -9.32
C ILE A 87 -9.08 12.17 -10.67
N PHE A 88 -8.23 11.14 -10.68
CA PHE A 88 -7.82 10.46 -11.91
C PHE A 88 -9.04 9.85 -12.64
N ASN A 89 -9.95 9.20 -11.92
CA ASN A 89 -11.16 8.63 -12.53
C ASN A 89 -12.10 9.71 -13.08
N VAL A 90 -12.23 10.86 -12.39
CA VAL A 90 -12.96 12.03 -12.90
C VAL A 90 -12.33 12.55 -14.19
N GLN A 91 -11.02 12.79 -14.18
CA GLN A 91 -10.29 13.37 -15.32
C GLN A 91 -10.20 12.42 -16.52
N SER A 92 -10.25 11.12 -16.28
CA SER A 92 -10.30 10.08 -17.34
C SER A 92 -11.73 9.78 -17.82
N GLY A 93 -12.75 10.49 -17.32
CA GLY A 93 -14.14 10.33 -17.73
C GLY A 93 -14.81 9.04 -17.25
N LYS A 94 -14.24 8.36 -16.26
CA LYS A 94 -14.81 7.13 -15.67
C LYS A 94 -15.89 7.41 -14.63
N CYS A 95 -15.89 8.60 -14.03
CA CYS A 95 -16.96 9.07 -13.16
C CYS A 95 -17.15 10.58 -13.29
N THR A 96 -18.31 11.07 -12.85
CA THR A 96 -18.64 12.49 -12.82
C THR A 96 -18.26 13.11 -11.47
N PHE A 97 -17.70 14.31 -11.51
CA PHE A 97 -17.47 15.10 -10.30
C PHE A 97 -18.78 15.79 -9.86
N ASP A 98 -19.17 15.58 -8.62
CA ASP A 98 -20.23 16.33 -7.94
C ASP A 98 -19.61 17.20 -6.84
N SER A 99 -19.76 18.52 -6.97
CA SER A 99 -19.22 19.50 -6.05
C SER A 99 -19.96 19.55 -4.70
N ASN A 100 -21.14 18.95 -4.60
CA ASN A 100 -21.93 18.92 -3.36
C ASN A 100 -21.61 17.69 -2.49
N SER A 101 -20.99 16.67 -3.08
CA SER A 101 -20.62 15.45 -2.38
C SER A 101 -19.29 15.64 -1.65
N PRO A 102 -19.21 15.35 -0.33
CA PRO A 102 -17.95 15.47 0.40
C PRO A 102 -16.96 14.41 -0.11
N ILE A 103 -15.76 14.87 -0.47
CA ILE A 103 -14.64 14.02 -0.90
C ILE A 103 -13.73 13.70 0.29
N HIS A 104 -13.67 14.58 1.29
CA HIS A 104 -12.80 14.45 2.44
C HIS A 104 -13.50 14.84 3.75
N ASN A 105 -13.19 14.14 4.85
CA ASN A 105 -13.82 14.36 6.15
C ASN A 105 -13.38 15.68 6.81
N ASN A 106 -12.12 16.08 6.62
CA ASN A 106 -11.64 17.41 7.03
C ASN A 106 -12.17 18.49 6.07
N LYS A 107 -12.90 19.48 6.62
CA LYS A 107 -13.52 20.57 5.86
C LYS A 107 -12.51 21.39 5.04
N GLN A 108 -11.38 21.76 5.62
CA GLN A 108 -10.36 22.57 4.93
C GLN A 108 -9.79 21.82 3.72
N ALA A 109 -9.46 20.55 3.90
CA ALA A 109 -8.99 19.69 2.81
C ALA A 109 -10.07 19.49 1.74
N ASN A 110 -11.33 19.25 2.15
CA ASN A 110 -12.46 19.12 1.23
C ASN A 110 -12.67 20.38 0.39
N ASP A 111 -12.72 21.55 1.04
CA ASP A 111 -12.88 22.84 0.38
C ASP A 111 -11.73 23.09 -0.60
N PHE A 112 -10.49 22.75 -0.22
CA PHE A 112 -9.33 22.85 -1.10
C PHE A 112 -9.47 21.97 -2.36
N ILE A 113 -9.90 20.71 -2.22
CA ILE A 113 -10.13 19.79 -3.35
C ILE A 113 -11.22 20.34 -4.26
N VAL A 114 -12.39 20.66 -3.70
CA VAL A 114 -13.58 21.10 -4.46
C VAL A 114 -13.27 22.41 -5.19
N ASN A 115 -12.63 23.37 -4.54
CA ASN A 115 -12.25 24.63 -5.17
C ASN A 115 -11.23 24.44 -6.30
N SER A 116 -10.24 23.56 -6.12
CA SER A 116 -9.24 23.27 -7.14
C SER A 116 -9.82 22.54 -8.35
N LEU A 117 -10.86 21.72 -8.16
CA LEU A 117 -11.54 21.02 -9.26
C LEU A 117 -12.53 21.93 -10.01
N ASN A 118 -13.24 22.81 -9.30
CA ASN A 118 -14.17 23.77 -9.91
C ASN A 118 -13.43 24.90 -10.64
N THR A 119 -12.34 25.39 -10.05
CA THR A 119 -11.53 26.49 -10.58
C THR A 119 -10.06 26.07 -10.62
N PRO A 120 -9.65 25.27 -11.61
CA PRO A 120 -8.28 24.77 -11.71
C PRO A 120 -7.26 25.90 -11.81
N PRO A 121 -6.24 25.95 -10.94
CA PRO A 121 -5.13 26.86 -11.13
C PRO A 121 -4.32 26.47 -12.38
N ASN A 122 -3.66 27.46 -12.97
CA ASN A 122 -2.77 27.22 -14.10
C ASN A 122 -1.48 26.54 -13.61
N ILE A 123 -1.33 25.25 -13.86
CA ILE A 123 -0.19 24.44 -13.40
C ILE A 123 0.53 23.87 -14.61
N THR A 124 1.81 24.19 -14.74
CA THR A 124 2.71 23.63 -15.75
C THR A 124 3.79 22.83 -15.05
N LEU A 125 3.96 21.56 -15.43
CA LEU A 125 5.03 20.69 -14.93
C LEU A 125 6.01 20.35 -16.06
N ASN A 126 7.28 20.24 -15.72
CA ASN A 126 8.36 19.77 -16.61
C ASN A 126 8.78 18.32 -16.27
N TYR A 127 7.84 17.56 -15.73
CA TYR A 127 7.98 16.15 -15.35
C TYR A 127 6.61 15.47 -15.43
N VAL A 128 6.61 14.13 -15.51
CA VAL A 128 5.41 13.29 -15.47
C VAL A 128 5.12 12.92 -14.01
N PRO A 129 4.06 13.45 -13.39
CA PRO A 129 3.67 13.02 -12.06
C PRO A 129 2.92 11.67 -12.11
N SER A 130 3.02 10.91 -11.02
CA SER A 130 2.35 9.63 -10.86
C SER A 130 1.95 9.35 -9.41
N LEU A 131 0.91 8.55 -9.23
CA LEU A 131 0.56 7.89 -7.98
C LEU A 131 1.06 6.46 -8.04
N ASN A 132 1.73 6.01 -6.98
CA ASN A 132 2.26 4.65 -6.91
C ASN A 132 1.72 3.94 -5.68
N LEU A 133 1.14 2.77 -5.88
CA LEU A 133 0.82 1.81 -4.81
C LEU A 133 1.88 0.72 -4.84
N VAL A 134 2.58 0.55 -3.73
CA VAL A 134 3.61 -0.47 -3.57
C VAL A 134 3.21 -1.40 -2.44
N ILE A 135 3.12 -2.70 -2.72
CA ILE A 135 3.02 -3.74 -1.69
C ILE A 135 4.40 -4.36 -1.57
N GLY A 136 5.02 -4.26 -0.39
CA GLY A 136 6.35 -4.80 -0.11
C GLY A 136 6.35 -5.66 1.15
N ASN A 137 7.38 -6.48 1.31
CA ASN A 137 7.65 -7.15 2.59
C ASN A 137 8.34 -6.16 3.54
N SER A 138 8.00 -6.20 4.83
CA SER A 138 8.52 -5.29 5.87
C SER A 138 10.04 -5.10 5.90
N ASN A 139 10.83 -6.01 5.34
CA ASN A 139 12.30 -6.04 5.52
C ASN A 139 13.13 -5.69 4.27
N SER A 140 12.57 -5.45 3.08
CA SER A 140 13.41 -5.23 1.88
C SER A 140 12.70 -4.64 0.65
N ILE A 141 13.51 -3.91 -0.13
CA ILE A 141 13.32 -3.14 -1.38
C ILE A 141 12.58 -3.87 -2.52
N LEU A 142 12.28 -5.16 -2.42
CA LEU A 142 11.56 -5.89 -3.48
C LEU A 142 10.04 -5.79 -3.28
N SER A 143 9.41 -4.89 -4.03
CA SER A 143 7.95 -4.82 -4.12
C SER A 143 7.40 -6.16 -4.64
N LEU A 144 6.47 -6.75 -3.88
CA LEU A 144 5.62 -7.85 -4.36
C LEU A 144 4.73 -7.36 -5.51
N TYR A 145 4.27 -6.12 -5.41
CA TYR A 145 3.40 -5.50 -6.39
C TYR A 145 3.65 -4.00 -6.43
N THR A 146 3.69 -3.45 -7.64
CA THR A 146 3.71 -2.01 -7.87
C THR A 146 2.64 -1.67 -8.90
N ASN A 147 1.76 -0.74 -8.56
CA ASN A 147 0.86 -0.11 -9.52
C ASN A 147 1.23 1.36 -9.66
N THR A 148 1.37 1.81 -10.91
CA THR A 148 1.69 3.20 -11.24
C THR A 148 0.56 3.79 -12.07
N ILE A 149 0.01 4.91 -11.60
CA ILE A 149 -1.01 5.70 -12.29
C ILE A 149 -0.38 7.03 -12.69
N ILE A 150 -0.23 7.29 -13.99
CA ILE A 150 0.19 8.60 -14.48
C ILE A 150 -0.98 9.57 -14.26
N ILE A 151 -0.71 10.70 -13.62
CA ILE A 151 -1.73 11.70 -13.27
C ILE A 151 -1.50 13.03 -13.98
N THR A 152 -2.49 13.90 -13.95
CA THR A 152 -2.39 15.26 -14.51
C THR A 152 -1.67 16.22 -13.55
N PRO A 153 -1.18 17.37 -14.05
CA PRO A 153 -0.66 18.45 -13.20
C PRO A 153 -1.61 18.89 -12.08
N LEU A 154 -2.91 18.98 -12.37
CA LEU A 154 -3.93 19.36 -11.39
C LEU A 154 -4.03 18.33 -10.26
N ASN A 155 -4.04 17.04 -10.60
CA ASN A 155 -4.11 15.98 -9.60
C ASN A 155 -2.85 15.96 -8.71
N TYR A 156 -1.67 16.14 -9.32
CA TYR A 156 -0.42 16.28 -8.59
C TYR A 156 -0.46 17.46 -7.60
N TYR A 157 -0.91 18.63 -8.06
CA TYR A 157 -1.05 19.81 -7.21
C TYR A 157 -1.99 19.58 -6.01
N ILE A 158 -3.16 18.99 -6.26
CA ILE A 158 -4.13 18.70 -5.19
C ILE A 158 -3.53 17.69 -4.20
N SER A 159 -2.95 16.59 -4.70
CA SER A 159 -2.35 15.55 -3.85
C SER A 159 -1.21 16.10 -2.98
N LEU A 160 -0.34 16.95 -3.56
CA LEU A 160 0.74 17.60 -2.83
C LEU A 160 0.22 18.61 -1.79
N GLY A 161 -0.82 19.38 -2.13
CA GLY A 161 -1.47 20.30 -1.22
C GLY A 161 -2.14 19.59 -0.04
N LEU A 162 -2.78 18.45 -0.28
CA LEU A 162 -3.37 17.62 0.77
C LEU A 162 -2.32 17.05 1.72
N HIS A 163 -1.21 16.55 1.18
CA HIS A 163 -0.09 16.10 1.99
C HIS A 163 0.45 17.22 2.90
N ALA A 164 0.58 18.45 2.37
CA ALA A 164 0.98 19.61 3.17
C ALA A 164 -0.06 20.01 4.23
N LEU A 165 -1.36 19.90 3.94
CA LEU A 165 -2.45 20.20 4.87
C LEU A 165 -2.58 19.16 5.98
N GLU A 166 -2.34 17.88 5.67
CA GLU A 166 -2.30 16.79 6.63
C GLU A 166 -1.16 17.01 7.65
N ASN A 167 -0.03 17.55 7.17
CA ASN A 167 1.13 17.93 7.98
C ASN A 167 1.58 16.82 8.93
N ASP A 168 1.44 15.56 8.51
CA ASP A 168 1.83 14.40 9.31
C ASP A 168 3.35 14.22 9.23
N PRO A 169 4.09 14.40 10.34
CA PRO A 169 5.53 14.28 10.35
C PRO A 169 6.04 12.90 9.94
N SER A 170 5.21 11.85 10.13
CA SER A 170 5.57 10.48 9.77
C SER A 170 5.63 10.24 8.26
N LEU A 171 5.03 11.14 7.46
CA LEU A 171 4.96 11.05 6.00
C LEU A 171 6.00 11.93 5.28
N PHE A 172 6.77 12.77 5.99
CA PHE A 172 7.78 13.63 5.39
C PHE A 172 9.09 12.92 5.04
N TYR A 173 9.21 11.62 5.32
CA TYR A 173 10.40 10.83 5.00
C TYR A 173 10.28 10.23 3.59
N GLY A 174 11.29 10.50 2.74
CA GLY A 174 11.41 9.85 1.44
C GLY A 174 11.84 8.39 1.58
N ASN A 175 11.16 7.49 0.86
CA ASN A 175 11.52 6.06 0.73
C ASN A 175 11.62 5.30 2.06
N ASN A 176 10.50 5.22 2.79
CA ASN A 176 10.49 4.74 4.17
C ASN A 176 10.34 3.20 4.25
N ALA A 177 11.43 2.49 4.56
CA ALA A 177 11.37 1.09 5.00
C ALA A 177 10.79 0.97 6.44
N ASP A 178 10.84 2.07 7.21
CA ASP A 178 10.56 2.11 8.65
C ASP A 178 9.38 3.00 9.02
N ALA A 179 8.56 3.44 8.05
CA ALA A 179 7.30 4.12 8.35
C ALA A 179 6.46 3.19 9.24
N LEU A 180 6.07 3.69 10.43
CA LEU A 180 5.13 3.05 11.32
C LEU A 180 3.99 2.48 10.48
N ALA A 181 3.79 1.17 10.58
CA ALA A 181 2.77 0.49 9.82
C ALA A 181 1.45 1.22 10.07
N ASP A 182 0.96 1.93 9.05
CA ASP A 182 -0.46 2.22 8.99
C ASP A 182 -1.17 0.87 9.23
N PRO A 183 -2.22 0.81 10.05
CA PRO A 183 -3.01 -0.40 10.28
C PRO A 183 -3.74 -0.88 9.00
N ILE A 184 -3.19 -0.63 7.81
CA ILE A 184 -3.49 -1.25 6.52
C ILE A 184 -3.60 -2.77 6.64
N ASN A 185 -2.83 -3.44 7.50
CA ASN A 185 -3.00 -4.88 7.70
C ASN A 185 -4.32 -5.24 8.42
N ILE A 186 -4.87 -4.33 9.23
CA ILE A 186 -6.22 -4.43 9.82
C ILE A 186 -7.27 -3.94 8.81
N ASP A 187 -7.03 -2.83 8.10
CA ASP A 187 -7.99 -2.25 7.15
C ASP A 187 -8.15 -3.12 5.89
N LEU A 188 -7.07 -3.61 5.27
CA LEU A 188 -7.10 -4.58 4.16
C LEU A 188 -7.66 -5.94 4.61
N ALA A 189 -7.39 -6.38 5.86
CA ALA A 189 -8.05 -7.55 6.41
C ALA A 189 -9.55 -7.31 6.65
N SER A 190 -9.96 -6.08 6.95
CA SER A 190 -11.37 -5.70 7.12
C SER A 190 -12.13 -5.68 5.80
N TYR A 191 -11.45 -5.43 4.66
CA TYR A 191 -12.00 -5.54 3.31
C TYR A 191 -12.14 -6.98 2.79
N ALA A 192 -12.02 -8.00 3.66
CA ALA A 192 -12.13 -9.44 3.36
C ALA A 192 -12.96 -9.79 2.12
N LEU A 193 -12.28 -9.99 0.99
CA LEU A 193 -12.85 -10.62 -0.20
C LEU A 193 -13.19 -12.07 0.15
N ARG A 194 -14.49 -12.34 0.35
CA ARG A 194 -15.00 -13.70 0.50
C ARG A 194 -15.25 -14.27 -0.89
N PHE A 195 -14.40 -15.19 -1.33
CA PHE A 195 -14.78 -16.09 -2.42
C PHE A 195 -15.92 -16.97 -1.92
N GLN A 196 -17.13 -16.73 -2.43
CA GLN A 196 -18.24 -17.65 -2.24
C GLN A 196 -17.95 -18.95 -2.98
N LYS A 197 -18.32 -20.08 -2.36
CA LYS A 197 -18.27 -21.39 -3.00
C LYS A 197 -19.25 -21.46 -4.17
#